data_AF-A0A1G5BBU5-F1
#
_entry.id   AF-A0A1G5BBU5-F1
#
_cell.length_a   1.000
_cell.length_b   1.000
_cell.length_c   1.000
_cell.angle_alpha   90.00
_cell.angle_beta   90.00
_cell.angle_gamma   90.00
#
_symmetry.space_group_name_H-M   'P 1'
#
loop_
_entity.id
_entity.type
_entity.pdbx_description
1 polymer ?
#
loop_
_entity_poly.entity_id
_entity_poly.type
_entity_poly.pdbx_seq_one_letter_code
_entity_poly.pdbx_strand_id
1 'polypeptide(L)'
;MATISRNEQRINNLCISNGFEPKDVCDLTKLLLEHYRSGFEIPQLFKINLDSDGIRDQKISMRRDFLEAMRLPLKESTEYLDRIFQNLRDCTWMRSVIDMVLEKIAGGTGEGDLYKRIIENYYLNSESISNEEMARAENLSTASIERKKREAIKYLGISMYIYACCREQEERDQYDRAR
;
A
#
# COMPACT_ATOMS: atom_id res chain seq x y z
N MET A 1 3.65 22.60 -18.42
CA MET A 1 3.79 21.97 -17.08
C MET A 1 2.40 21.59 -16.60
N ALA A 2 2.13 20.32 -16.32
CA ALA A 2 0.81 19.92 -15.83
C ALA A 2 0.62 20.45 -14.40
N THR A 3 -0.45 21.22 -14.17
CA THR A 3 -0.79 21.75 -12.85
C THR A 3 -1.12 20.59 -11.90
N ILE A 4 -0.34 20.47 -10.83
CA ILE A 4 -0.55 19.51 -9.74
C ILE A 4 -1.87 19.84 -9.05
N SER A 5 -2.70 18.83 -8.76
CA SER A 5 -4.00 19.05 -8.11
C SER A 5 -3.82 19.46 -6.64
N ARG A 6 -4.81 20.14 -6.04
CA ARG A 6 -4.75 20.49 -4.61
C ARG A 6 -4.61 19.26 -3.72
N ASN A 7 -5.25 18.14 -4.10
CA ASN A 7 -5.16 16.89 -3.34
C ASN A 7 -3.80 16.23 -3.53
N GLU A 8 -3.26 16.23 -4.75
CA GLU A 8 -1.91 15.75 -5.00
C GLU A 8 -0.87 16.54 -4.19
N GLN A 9 -1.02 17.86 -4.11
CA GLN A 9 -0.14 18.70 -3.29
C GLN A 9 -0.23 18.35 -1.80
N ARG A 10 -1.43 18.08 -1.27
CA ARG A 10 -1.62 17.65 0.12
C ARG A 10 -0.96 16.30 0.39
N ILE A 11 -1.13 15.34 -0.52
CA ILE A 11 -0.50 14.01 -0.42
C ILE A 11 1.02 14.13 -0.51
N ASN A 12 1.53 14.95 -1.44
CA ASN A 12 2.97 15.20 -1.55
C ASN A 12 3.53 15.81 -0.26
N ASN A 13 2.84 16.78 0.34
CA ASN A 13 3.24 17.38 1.62
C ASN A 13 3.26 16.34 2.75
N LEU A 14 2.33 15.38 2.74
CA LEU A 14 2.30 14.28 3.72
C LEU A 14 3.49 13.33 3.54
N CYS A 15 3.89 13.02 2.31
CA CYS A 15 5.13 12.26 2.07
C CYS A 15 6.35 13.01 2.59
N ILE A 16 6.48 14.29 2.23
CA ILE A 16 7.61 15.15 2.59
C ILE A 16 7.71 15.32 4.11
N SER A 17 6.60 15.52 4.82
CA SER A 17 6.60 15.66 6.29
C SER A 17 7.04 14.39 7.01
N ASN A 18 6.97 13.23 6.35
CA ASN A 18 7.45 11.96 6.85
C ASN A 18 8.84 11.59 6.32
N GLY A 19 9.51 12.51 5.60
CA GLY A 19 10.87 12.33 5.10
C GLY A 19 10.98 11.60 3.76
N PHE A 20 9.90 11.53 2.96
CA PHE A 20 9.90 10.82 1.69
C PHE A 20 9.68 11.72 0.48
N GLU A 21 10.38 11.40 -0.61
CA GLU A 21 10.09 11.95 -1.93
C GLU A 21 8.79 11.34 -2.48
N PRO A 22 7.75 12.13 -2.82
CA PRO A 22 6.45 11.61 -3.24
C PRO A 22 6.52 10.65 -4.44
N LYS A 23 7.47 10.87 -5.36
CA LYS A 23 7.66 9.98 -6.51
C LYS A 23 8.11 8.59 -6.09
N ASP A 24 9.05 8.50 -5.15
CA ASP A 24 9.60 7.22 -4.69
C ASP A 24 8.55 6.42 -3.93
N VAL A 25 7.74 7.08 -3.09
CA VAL A 25 6.57 6.45 -2.45
C VAL A 25 5.61 5.89 -3.49
N CYS A 26 5.34 6.64 -4.57
CA CYS A 26 4.48 6.19 -5.65
C CYS A 26 5.02 4.92 -6.32
N ASP A 27 6.30 4.95 -6.72
CA ASP A 27 6.92 3.87 -7.49
C ASP A 27 7.03 2.58 -6.65
N LEU A 28 7.48 2.70 -5.40
CA LEU A 28 7.58 1.58 -4.46
C LEU A 28 6.21 0.96 -4.16
N THR A 29 5.21 1.79 -3.88
CA THR A 29 3.86 1.31 -3.56
C THR A 29 3.20 0.66 -4.77
N LYS A 30 3.40 1.22 -5.97
CA LYS A 30 2.92 0.61 -7.21
C LYS A 30 3.52 -0.78 -7.39
N LEU A 31 4.84 -0.92 -7.19
CA LEU A 31 5.52 -2.21 -7.28
C LEU A 31 4.95 -3.23 -6.28
N LEU A 32 4.77 -2.82 -5.01
CA LEU A 32 4.16 -3.67 -3.98
C LEU A 32 2.75 -4.15 -4.36
N LEU A 33 1.92 -3.25 -4.91
CA LEU A 33 0.57 -3.58 -5.34
C LEU A 33 0.53 -4.52 -6.55
N GLU A 34 1.45 -4.34 -7.51
CA GLU A 34 1.58 -5.23 -8.67
C GLU A 34 1.98 -6.64 -8.24
N HIS A 35 2.92 -6.75 -7.30
CA HIS A 35 3.29 -8.04 -6.71
C HIS A 35 2.15 -8.66 -5.90
N TYR A 36 1.44 -7.88 -5.08
CA TYR A 36 0.26 -8.36 -4.37
C TYR A 36 -0.76 -8.95 -5.35
N ARG A 37 -1.04 -8.25 -6.45
CA ARG A 37 -1.96 -8.70 -7.50
C ARG A 37 -1.51 -10.01 -8.16
N SER A 38 -0.22 -10.15 -8.49
CA SER A 38 0.32 -11.41 -9.04
C SER A 38 0.11 -12.62 -8.14
N GLY A 39 -0.07 -12.40 -6.83
CA GLY A 39 -0.39 -13.45 -5.87
C GLY A 39 -1.76 -14.11 -6.11
N PHE A 40 -2.70 -13.45 -6.80
CA PHE A 40 -4.00 -14.04 -7.13
C PHE A 40 -3.91 -15.21 -8.13
N GLU A 41 -2.85 -15.25 -8.94
CA GLU A 41 -2.64 -16.31 -9.92
C GLU A 41 -2.05 -17.58 -9.30
N ILE A 42 -1.66 -17.54 -8.01
CA ILE A 42 -1.04 -18.66 -7.31
C ILE A 42 -2.13 -19.64 -6.82
N PRO A 43 -2.07 -20.93 -7.20
CA PRO A 43 -3.02 -21.92 -6.75
C PRO A 43 -3.04 -22.05 -5.22
N GLN A 44 -4.24 -22.23 -4.65
CA GLN A 44 -4.47 -22.35 -3.21
C GLN A 44 -3.63 -23.46 -2.53
N LEU A 45 -3.25 -24.50 -3.28
CA LEU A 45 -2.42 -25.62 -2.82
C LEU A 45 -0.99 -25.21 -2.40
N PHE A 46 -0.52 -24.04 -2.82
CA PHE A 46 0.80 -23.52 -2.47
C PHE A 46 0.78 -22.52 -1.31
N LYS A 47 -0.39 -22.24 -0.73
CA LYS A 47 -0.50 -21.32 0.41
C LYS A 47 -0.10 -22.02 1.71
N ILE A 48 0.84 -21.44 2.42
CA ILE A 48 1.26 -21.91 3.74
C ILE A 48 0.18 -21.54 4.77
N ASN A 49 -0.32 -22.54 5.51
CA ASN A 49 -1.17 -22.33 6.67
C ASN A 49 -0.30 -22.11 7.91
N LEU A 50 -0.09 -20.84 8.27
CA LEU A 50 0.56 -20.46 9.52
C LEU A 50 -0.43 -20.53 10.69
N ASP A 51 0.04 -20.92 11.86
CA ASP A 51 -0.70 -20.80 13.11
C ASP A 51 -0.69 -19.34 13.64
N SER A 52 -1.27 -19.11 14.81
CA SER A 52 -1.41 -17.76 15.35
C SER A 52 -0.06 -17.10 15.66
N ASP A 53 0.91 -17.86 16.16
CA ASP A 53 2.25 -17.34 16.46
C ASP A 53 3.04 -17.09 15.16
N GLY A 54 2.95 -17.99 14.19
CA GLY A 54 3.55 -17.80 12.86
C GLY A 54 2.99 -16.58 12.13
N ILE A 55 1.67 -16.33 12.22
CA ILE A 55 1.04 -15.11 11.68
C ILE A 55 1.57 -13.85 12.39
N ARG A 56 1.73 -13.90 13.72
CA ARG A 56 2.28 -12.78 14.49
C ARG A 56 3.71 -12.48 14.04
N ASP A 57 4.55 -13.49 13.97
CA ASP A 57 5.97 -13.33 13.62
C ASP A 57 6.14 -12.85 12.18
N GLN A 58 5.33 -13.36 11.25
CA GLN A 58 5.28 -12.88 9.86
C GLN A 58 4.86 -11.40 9.80
N LYS A 59 3.83 -10.98 10.55
CA LYS A 59 3.40 -9.57 10.63
C LYS A 59 4.53 -8.66 11.10
N ILE A 60 5.26 -9.07 12.14
CA ILE A 60 6.39 -8.31 12.67
C ILE A 60 7.51 -8.21 11.63
N SER A 61 7.91 -9.34 11.04
CA SER A 61 8.98 -9.37 10.04
C SER A 61 8.64 -8.51 8.82
N MET A 62 7.48 -8.72 8.21
CA MET A 62 7.05 -7.96 7.03
C MET A 62 6.91 -6.47 7.32
N ARG A 63 6.44 -6.09 8.51
CA ARG A 63 6.35 -4.67 8.90
C ARG A 63 7.73 -4.04 8.98
N ARG A 64 8.71 -4.71 9.58
CA ARG A 64 10.09 -4.21 9.67
C ARG A 64 10.73 -4.11 8.30
N ASP A 65 10.60 -5.17 7.48
CA ASP A 65 11.09 -5.15 6.11
C ASP A 65 10.48 -4.01 5.30
N PHE A 66 9.17 -3.76 5.45
CA PHE A 66 8.50 -2.64 4.78
C PHE A 66 9.00 -1.28 5.24
N LEU A 67 9.17 -1.09 6.55
CA LEU A 67 9.70 0.16 7.11
C LEU A 67 11.12 0.45 6.63
N GLU A 68 11.97 -0.57 6.51
CA GLU A 68 13.32 -0.43 5.95
C GLU A 68 13.28 -0.18 4.44
N ALA A 69 12.48 -0.93 3.68
CA ALA A 69 12.33 -0.75 2.24
C ALA A 69 11.91 0.67 1.86
N MET A 70 11.00 1.29 2.64
CA MET A 70 10.55 2.67 2.43
C MET A 70 11.65 3.71 2.65
N ARG A 71 12.64 3.44 3.52
CA ARG A 71 13.70 4.39 3.88
C ARG A 71 14.89 4.35 2.95
N LEU A 72 15.07 3.25 2.23
CA LEU A 72 16.19 3.04 1.32
C LEU A 72 15.81 3.46 -0.10
N PRO A 73 16.78 3.93 -0.91
CA PRO A 73 16.59 4.05 -2.35
C PRO A 73 16.10 2.73 -2.95
N LEU A 74 15.22 2.78 -3.97
CA LEU A 74 14.59 1.58 -4.54
C LEU A 74 15.59 0.45 -4.89
N LYS A 75 16.77 0.82 -5.43
CA LYS A 75 17.83 -0.12 -5.79
C LYS A 75 18.45 -0.86 -4.58
N GLU A 76 18.43 -0.24 -3.41
CA GLU A 76 18.97 -0.77 -2.16
C GLU A 76 17.89 -1.46 -1.32
N SER A 77 16.61 -1.18 -1.59
CA SER A 77 15.46 -1.81 -0.93
C SER A 77 15.14 -3.22 -1.47
N THR A 78 15.82 -3.69 -2.51
CA THR A 78 15.49 -4.93 -3.25
C THR A 78 15.42 -6.17 -2.38
N GLU A 79 16.37 -6.36 -1.47
CA GLU A 79 16.37 -7.52 -0.57
C GLU A 79 15.14 -7.54 0.36
N TYR A 80 14.79 -6.37 0.93
CA TYR A 80 13.61 -6.22 1.77
C TYR A 80 12.33 -6.45 0.97
N LEU A 81 12.28 -5.91 -0.24
CA LEU A 81 11.17 -6.11 -1.16
C LEU A 81 11.00 -7.58 -1.54
N ASP A 82 12.09 -8.28 -1.86
CA ASP A 82 12.06 -9.71 -2.17
C ASP A 82 11.51 -10.53 -1.00
N ARG A 83 11.91 -10.23 0.24
CA ARG A 83 11.33 -10.86 1.43
C ARG A 83 9.84 -10.56 1.60
N ILE A 84 9.42 -9.32 1.36
CA ILE A 84 8.00 -8.95 1.39
C ILE A 84 7.25 -9.73 0.30
N PHE A 85 7.77 -9.80 -0.93
CA PHE A 85 7.13 -10.49 -2.05
C PHE A 85 7.00 -11.99 -1.82
N GLN A 86 8.01 -12.62 -1.24
CA GLN A 86 7.94 -14.03 -0.85
C GLN A 86 6.80 -14.26 0.14
N ASN A 87 6.70 -13.42 1.17
CA ASN A 87 5.68 -13.56 2.21
C ASN A 87 4.26 -13.14 1.76
N LEU A 88 4.13 -12.21 0.81
CA LEU A 88 2.83 -11.78 0.28
C LEU A 88 2.03 -12.95 -0.33
N ARG A 89 2.71 -13.98 -0.83
CA ARG A 89 2.09 -15.20 -1.39
C ARG A 89 1.28 -15.99 -0.35
N ASP A 90 1.72 -15.95 0.90
CA ASP A 90 1.15 -16.70 2.02
C ASP A 90 0.32 -15.81 2.97
N CYS A 91 0.09 -14.56 2.57
CA CYS A 91 -0.39 -13.55 3.49
C CYS A 91 -1.92 -13.47 3.54
N THR A 92 -2.54 -14.27 4.39
CA THR A 92 -4.01 -14.28 4.59
C THR A 92 -4.53 -13.00 5.25
N TRP A 93 -3.67 -12.25 5.93
CA TRP A 93 -4.04 -11.07 6.70
C TRP A 93 -3.79 -9.74 6.00
N MET A 94 -2.95 -9.68 4.94
CA MET A 94 -2.58 -8.41 4.29
C MET A 94 -3.79 -7.66 3.75
N ARG A 95 -4.75 -8.37 3.16
CA ARG A 95 -5.99 -7.76 2.64
C ARG A 95 -6.70 -6.93 3.70
N SER A 96 -6.86 -7.47 4.90
CA SER A 96 -7.53 -6.77 6.01
C SER A 96 -6.81 -5.50 6.44
N VAL A 97 -5.47 -5.47 6.34
CA VAL A 97 -4.67 -4.28 6.64
C VAL A 97 -4.84 -3.23 5.55
N ILE A 98 -4.79 -3.64 4.29
CA ILE A 98 -5.01 -2.73 3.15
C ILE A 98 -6.42 -2.12 3.24
N ASP A 99 -7.45 -2.94 3.46
CA ASP A 99 -8.84 -2.47 3.57
C ASP A 99 -8.98 -1.45 4.70
N MET A 100 -8.42 -1.73 5.89
CA MET A 100 -8.43 -0.79 7.02
C MET A 100 -7.80 0.56 6.67
N VAL A 101 -6.67 0.55 5.94
CA VAL A 101 -5.99 1.78 5.52
C VAL A 101 -6.80 2.51 4.44
N LEU A 102 -7.43 1.78 3.52
CA LEU A 102 -8.31 2.35 2.51
C LEU A 102 -9.56 3.01 3.11
N GLU A 103 -10.14 2.46 4.17
CA GLU A 103 -11.25 3.13 4.88
C GLU A 103 -10.82 4.45 5.51
N LYS A 104 -9.60 4.52 6.06
CA LYS A 104 -9.05 5.78 6.58
C LYS A 104 -8.83 6.80 5.47
N ILE A 105 -8.37 6.35 4.30
CA ILE A 105 -8.19 7.21 3.12
C ILE A 105 -9.54 7.72 2.61
N ALA A 106 -10.54 6.84 2.54
CA ALA A 106 -11.91 7.15 2.15
C ALA A 106 -12.49 8.29 2.99
N GLY A 107 -12.36 8.19 4.32
CA GLY A 107 -12.81 9.24 5.25
C GLY A 107 -11.92 10.49 5.33
N GLY A 108 -10.70 10.47 4.77
CA GLY A 108 -9.69 11.51 4.99
C GLY A 108 -9.75 12.70 4.03
N THR A 109 -10.30 12.52 2.83
CA THR A 109 -10.34 13.56 1.79
C THR A 109 -11.62 13.49 0.94
N GLY A 110 -11.99 14.60 0.28
CA GLY A 110 -13.17 14.62 -0.60
C GLY A 110 -13.10 13.70 -1.83
N GLU A 111 -11.91 13.17 -2.15
CA GLU A 111 -11.71 12.17 -3.21
C GLU A 111 -11.30 10.80 -2.66
N GLY A 112 -11.36 10.62 -1.33
CA GLY A 112 -10.92 9.39 -0.66
C GLY A 112 -11.64 8.16 -1.18
N ASP A 113 -12.96 8.23 -1.34
CA ASP A 113 -13.77 7.13 -1.86
C ASP A 113 -13.35 6.73 -3.28
N LEU A 114 -13.02 7.72 -4.12
CA LEU A 114 -12.52 7.48 -5.48
C LEU A 114 -11.15 6.80 -5.43
N TYR A 115 -10.25 7.24 -4.55
CA TYR A 115 -8.95 6.58 -4.39
C TYR A 115 -9.10 5.13 -3.94
N LYS A 116 -9.99 4.85 -2.99
CA LYS A 116 -10.30 3.49 -2.55
C LYS A 116 -10.76 2.63 -3.72
N ARG A 117 -11.76 3.09 -4.48
CA ARG A 117 -12.24 2.36 -5.67
C ARG A 117 -11.15 2.14 -6.71
N ILE A 118 -10.27 3.12 -6.94
CA ILE A 118 -9.14 2.95 -7.87
C ILE A 118 -8.20 1.84 -7.38
N ILE A 119 -7.82 1.83 -6.11
CA ILE A 119 -6.92 0.78 -5.60
C ILE A 119 -7.58 -0.59 -5.69
N GLU A 120 -8.83 -0.71 -5.24
CA GLU A 120 -9.58 -1.96 -5.25
C GLU A 120 -9.68 -2.56 -6.65
N ASN A 121 -10.15 -1.76 -7.61
CA ASN A 121 -10.44 -2.26 -8.96
C ASN A 121 -9.19 -2.53 -9.81
N TYR A 122 -8.06 -1.87 -9.55
CA TYR A 122 -6.82 -2.15 -10.29
C TYR A 122 -5.98 -3.24 -9.65
N TYR A 123 -5.91 -3.29 -8.32
CA TYR A 123 -4.86 -4.05 -7.62
C TYR A 123 -5.40 -5.13 -6.68
N LEU A 124 -6.61 -5.00 -6.13
CA LEU A 124 -7.11 -5.90 -5.08
C LEU A 124 -8.15 -6.92 -5.55
N ASN A 125 -8.61 -6.80 -6.79
CA ASN A 125 -9.52 -7.74 -7.42
C ASN A 125 -8.78 -8.62 -8.44
N SER A 126 -9.19 -9.88 -8.60
CA SER A 126 -8.59 -10.80 -9.59
C SER A 126 -8.73 -10.28 -11.01
N GLU A 127 -9.84 -9.61 -11.32
CA GLU A 127 -10.07 -8.93 -12.59
C GLU A 127 -9.70 -7.46 -12.46
N SER A 128 -8.73 -6.99 -13.25
CA SER A 128 -8.39 -5.56 -13.33
C SER A 128 -9.28 -4.88 -14.35
N ILE A 129 -9.82 -3.72 -13.98
CA ILE A 129 -10.47 -2.84 -14.95
C ILE A 129 -9.45 -1.99 -15.70
N SER A 130 -9.77 -1.63 -16.94
CA SER A 130 -8.96 -0.71 -17.75
C SER A 130 -9.18 0.75 -17.33
N ASN A 131 -8.30 1.64 -17.78
CA ASN A 131 -8.47 3.09 -17.59
C ASN A 131 -9.73 3.62 -18.26
N GLU A 132 -10.11 3.07 -19.41
CA GLU A 132 -11.32 3.44 -20.14
C GLU A 132 -12.58 2.98 -19.41
N GLU A 133 -12.54 1.82 -18.75
CA GLU A 133 -13.63 1.32 -17.91
C GLU A 133 -13.81 2.17 -16.67
N MET A 134 -12.72 2.47 -15.95
CA MET A 134 -12.77 3.32 -14.76
C MET A 134 -13.21 4.75 -15.11
N ALA A 135 -12.72 5.29 -16.23
CA ALA A 135 -13.11 6.61 -16.72
C ALA A 135 -14.62 6.69 -17.00
N ARG A 136 -15.19 5.64 -17.60
CA ARG A 136 -16.65 5.54 -17.82
C ARG A 136 -17.42 5.41 -16.52
N ALA A 137 -16.97 4.59 -15.58
CA ALA A 137 -17.64 4.36 -14.31
C ALA A 137 -17.70 5.63 -13.44
N GLU A 138 -16.62 6.42 -13.43
CA GLU A 138 -16.50 7.62 -12.60
C GLU A 138 -16.90 8.91 -13.33
N ASN A 139 -17.31 8.81 -14.61
CA ASN A 139 -17.61 9.96 -15.47
C ASN A 139 -16.44 10.97 -15.54
N LEU A 140 -15.23 10.44 -15.72
CA LEU A 140 -13.98 11.20 -15.77
C LEU A 140 -13.24 10.93 -17.10
N SER A 141 -12.28 11.79 -17.45
CA SER A 141 -11.37 11.49 -18.55
C SER A 141 -10.31 10.46 -18.14
N THR A 142 -9.81 9.68 -19.09
CA THR A 142 -8.70 8.73 -18.86
C THR A 142 -7.46 9.40 -18.28
N ALA A 143 -7.14 10.62 -18.74
CA ALA A 143 -6.06 11.44 -18.18
C ALA A 143 -6.30 11.85 -16.72
N SER A 144 -7.57 12.03 -16.32
CA SER A 144 -7.93 12.30 -14.93
C SER A 144 -7.76 11.05 -14.09
N ILE A 145 -8.23 9.89 -14.57
CA ILE A 145 -8.02 8.60 -13.90
C ILE A 145 -6.54 8.31 -13.67
N GLU A 146 -5.69 8.51 -14.68
CA GLU A 146 -4.25 8.33 -14.54
C GLU A 146 -3.63 9.20 -13.44
N ARG A 147 -4.09 10.45 -13.32
CA ARG A 147 -3.65 11.34 -12.24
C ARG A 147 -4.17 10.85 -10.88
N LYS A 148 -5.46 10.54 -10.78
CA LYS A 148 -6.10 10.05 -9.55
C LYS A 148 -5.50 8.73 -9.08
N LYS A 149 -5.08 7.88 -10.01
CA LYS A 149 -4.36 6.63 -9.72
C LYS A 149 -3.00 6.89 -9.09
N ARG A 150 -2.20 7.82 -9.62
CA ARG A 150 -0.95 8.24 -8.98
C ARG A 150 -1.17 8.85 -7.59
N GLU A 151 -2.20 9.68 -7.44
CA GLU A 151 -2.59 10.25 -6.14
C GLU A 151 -2.97 9.15 -5.13
N ALA A 152 -3.83 8.21 -5.53
CA ALA A 152 -4.27 7.10 -4.71
C ALA A 152 -3.12 6.18 -4.26
N ILE A 153 -2.22 5.81 -5.19
CA ILE A 153 -1.07 4.96 -4.89
C ILE A 153 -0.15 5.66 -3.88
N LYS A 154 0.17 6.95 -4.09
CA LYS A 154 0.97 7.72 -3.12
C LYS A 154 0.31 7.77 -1.75
N TYR A 155 -1.00 8.06 -1.71
CA TYR A 155 -1.70 8.22 -0.45
C TYR A 155 -1.80 6.89 0.31
N LEU A 156 -2.00 5.78 -0.41
CA LEU A 156 -1.92 4.44 0.18
C LEU A 156 -0.54 4.16 0.76
N GLY A 157 0.52 4.38 -0.01
CA GLY A 157 1.89 4.11 0.41
C GLY A 157 2.26 4.82 1.71
N ILE A 158 2.02 6.13 1.76
CA ILE A 158 2.32 6.90 2.96
C ILE A 158 1.42 6.55 4.14
N SER A 159 0.15 6.21 3.90
CA SER A 159 -0.77 5.79 4.96
C SER A 159 -0.40 4.42 5.53
N MET A 160 0.07 3.50 4.68
CA MET A 160 0.63 2.20 5.09
C MET A 160 1.90 2.38 5.93
N TYR A 161 2.77 3.31 5.55
CA TYR A 161 3.96 3.66 6.34
C TYR A 161 3.59 4.18 7.74
N ILE A 162 2.67 5.14 7.82
CA ILE A 162 2.20 5.69 9.11
C ILE A 162 1.61 4.58 9.97
N TYR A 163 0.77 3.72 9.38
CA TYR A 163 0.22 2.55 10.06
C TYR A 163 1.32 1.62 10.60
N ALA A 164 2.33 1.30 9.78
CA ALA A 164 3.44 0.43 10.16
C ALA A 164 4.26 1.04 11.31
N CYS A 165 4.54 2.34 11.29
CA CYS A 165 5.22 3.03 12.39
C CYS A 165 4.43 2.94 13.70
N CYS A 166 3.12 3.21 13.67
CA CYS A 166 2.27 3.11 14.86
C CYS A 166 2.31 1.70 15.46
N ARG A 167 2.19 0.66 14.62
CA ARG A 167 2.23 -0.73 15.09
C ARG A 167 3.60 -1.13 15.65
N GLU A 168 4.69 -0.67 15.06
CA GLU A 168 6.03 -0.95 15.58
C GLU A 168 6.27 -0.27 16.94
N GLN A 169 5.69 0.92 17.15
CA GLN A 169 5.75 1.62 18.43
C GLN A 169 4.91 0.91 19.51
N GLU A 170 3.67 0.52 19.19
CA GLU A 170 2.81 -0.22 20.12
C GLU A 170 3.45 -1.52 20.61
N GLU A 171 4.15 -2.24 19.73
CA GLU A 171 4.87 -3.47 20.08
C GLU A 171 6.06 -3.21 21.01
N ARG A 172 6.81 -2.12 20.78
CA ARG A 172 7.91 -1.70 21.68
C ARG A 172 7.38 -1.34 23.05
N ASP A 173 6.31 -0.55 23.10
CA ASP A 173 5.70 -0.11 24.36
C ASP A 173 5.13 -1.29 25.17
N GLN A 174 4.58 -2.31 24.49
CA GLN A 174 4.10 -3.54 25.14
C GLN A 174 5.25 -4.36 25.73
N TYR A 175 6.37 -4.48 25.00
CA TYR A 175 7.56 -5.16 25.48
C TYR A 175 8.16 -4.47 26.72
N ASP A 176 8.26 -3.15 26.70
CA ASP A 176 8.81 -2.37 27.81
C ASP A 176 7.93 -2.44 29.07
N ARG A 177 6.61 -2.61 28.93
CA ARG A 177 5.67 -2.80 30.06
C ARG A 177 5.70 -4.21 30.64
N ALA A 178 6.19 -5.20 29.91
CA ALA A 178 6.26 -6.59 30.35
C ALA A 178 7.56 -6.91 31.13
N ARG A 179 8.48 -5.94 31.24
CA ARG A 179 9.76 -6.03 31.95
C ARG A 179 9.69 -5.35 33.32
#